data_AF-A0A1A6FTA7-F1
#
_entry.id   AF-A0A1A6FTA7-F1
#
_cell.length_a   1.000
_cell.length_b   1.000
_cell.length_c   1.000
_cell.angle_alpha   90.00
_cell.angle_beta   90.00
_cell.angle_gamma   90.00
#
_symmetry.space_group_name_H-M   'P 1'
#
loop_
_entity.id
_entity.type
_entity.pdbx_description
1 polymer ?
#
loop_
_entity_poly.entity_id
_entity_poly.type
_entity_poly.pdbx_seq_one_letter_code
_entity_poly.pdbx_strand_id
1 'polypeptide(L)'
;MVNFTAEEKSLVNGVWSKVNVEDIGGEALGRLLVVYPWTQRFFDSFGNLSSASAIMGNPRVKAHGKKVLTSLGEAIKNLDNLKSALAKLSELHCDKLHVDPENFKLLGNMLVIVLSSHFGKEFTAEVQAAWQKLVTGVANALSHKLLIVYPWTQRFFDKFGNLSSALAIMGNPRIRAHGKKVLTSLGLAVKNMDNLKEVFAHLSELHCDKLHVDPENFKLLGNMLVIVLSTHFVKEFTPEVQAAWQKLVIGVANALSHKYH
;
A
#
# COMPACT_ATOMS: atom_id res chain seq x y z
N MET A 1 -16.62 -8.36 5.63
CA MET A 1 -16.36 -7.15 6.45
C MET A 1 -15.00 -7.33 7.12
N VAL A 2 -14.19 -6.28 7.20
CA VAL A 2 -12.94 -6.32 7.97
C VAL A 2 -13.32 -6.20 9.45
N ASN A 3 -12.86 -7.13 10.29
CA ASN A 3 -13.10 -7.10 11.73
C ASN A 3 -11.83 -6.64 12.45
N PHE A 4 -11.90 -5.60 13.26
CA PHE A 4 -10.77 -5.07 14.03
C PHE A 4 -10.83 -5.54 15.49
N THR A 5 -9.73 -6.05 16.02
CA THR A 5 -9.61 -6.35 17.46
C THR A 5 -9.51 -5.06 18.27
N ALA A 6 -9.69 -5.14 19.59
CA ALA A 6 -9.55 -3.98 20.48
C ALA A 6 -8.12 -3.39 20.40
N GLU A 7 -7.11 -4.26 20.29
CA GLU A 7 -5.71 -3.89 20.15
C GLU A 7 -5.47 -3.16 18.82
N GLU A 8 -5.99 -3.69 17.71
CA GLU A 8 -5.85 -3.03 16.40
C GLU A 8 -6.53 -1.66 16.38
N LYS A 9 -7.72 -1.53 16.99
CA LYS A 9 -8.41 -0.24 17.15
C LYS A 9 -7.57 0.73 17.96
N SER A 10 -6.95 0.27 19.04
CA SER A 10 -6.07 1.10 19.88
C SER A 10 -4.85 1.59 19.10
N LEU A 11 -4.18 0.72 18.34
CA LEU A 11 -3.02 1.06 17.51
C LEU A 11 -3.37 2.11 16.43
N VAL A 12 -4.52 1.93 15.76
CA VAL A 12 -5.02 2.90 14.78
C VAL A 12 -5.28 4.25 15.43
N ASN A 13 -6.03 4.28 16.54
CA ASN A 13 -6.38 5.53 17.22
C ASN A 13 -5.15 6.23 17.83
N GLY A 14 -4.17 5.47 18.31
CA GLY A 14 -2.93 6.00 18.87
C GLY A 14 -2.15 6.85 17.86
N VAL A 15 -1.98 6.36 16.63
CA VAL A 15 -1.39 7.15 15.55
C VAL A 15 -2.31 8.27 15.10
N TRP A 16 -3.60 7.97 14.89
CA TRP A 16 -4.57 8.95 14.37
C TRP A 16 -4.66 10.20 15.25
N SER A 17 -4.55 10.05 16.56
CA SER A 17 -4.58 11.17 17.51
C SER A 17 -3.44 12.18 17.33
N LYS A 18 -2.36 11.79 16.64
CA LYS A 18 -1.17 12.61 16.38
C LYS A 18 -1.10 13.12 14.93
N VAL A 19 -2.03 12.69 14.06
CA VAL A 19 -2.02 13.05 12.63
C VAL A 19 -2.42 14.52 12.44
N ASN A 20 -1.55 15.31 11.81
CA ASN A 20 -1.98 16.55 11.19
C ASN A 20 -2.67 16.23 9.85
N VAL A 21 -4.00 16.37 9.83
CA VAL A 21 -4.88 16.03 8.70
C VAL A 21 -4.51 16.79 7.43
N GLU A 22 -4.06 18.04 7.55
CA GLU A 22 -3.73 18.87 6.39
C GLU A 22 -2.38 18.44 5.78
N ASP A 23 -1.36 18.31 6.62
CA ASP A 23 0.00 17.99 6.18
C ASP A 23 0.07 16.56 5.64
N ILE A 24 -0.37 15.57 6.43
CA ILE A 24 -0.31 14.15 6.04
C ILE A 24 -1.22 13.88 4.84
N GLY A 25 -2.37 14.55 4.77
CA GLY A 25 -3.34 14.34 3.69
C GLY A 25 -2.83 14.89 2.38
N GLY A 26 -2.32 16.12 2.40
CA GLY A 26 -1.69 16.74 1.24
C GLY A 26 -0.47 15.96 0.76
N GLU A 27 0.38 15.50 1.67
CA GLU A 27 1.54 14.69 1.32
C GLU A 27 1.17 13.33 0.72
N ALA A 28 0.21 12.61 1.30
CA ALA A 28 -0.21 11.30 0.79
C ALA A 28 -0.80 11.40 -0.63
N LEU A 29 -1.65 12.40 -0.89
CA LEU A 29 -2.19 12.64 -2.22
C LEU A 29 -1.10 13.12 -3.19
N GLY A 30 -0.22 14.03 -2.76
CA GLY A 30 0.90 14.50 -3.57
C GLY A 30 1.82 13.36 -4.00
N ARG A 31 2.21 12.48 -3.08
CA ARG A 31 3.02 11.29 -3.38
C ARG A 31 2.30 10.33 -4.34
N LEU A 32 0.99 10.13 -4.19
CA LEU A 32 0.21 9.33 -5.15
C LEU A 32 0.36 9.87 -6.58
N LEU A 33 0.18 11.19 -6.76
CA LEU A 33 0.23 11.84 -8.07
C LEU A 33 1.64 11.82 -8.69
N VAL A 34 2.69 11.84 -7.86
CA VAL A 34 4.09 11.72 -8.32
C VAL A 34 4.43 10.28 -8.69
N VAL A 35 4.13 9.34 -7.81
CA VAL A 35 4.55 7.93 -7.93
C VAL A 35 3.72 7.19 -8.98
N TYR A 36 2.45 7.55 -9.12
CA TYR A 36 1.49 6.93 -10.05
C TYR A 36 0.89 8.00 -10.97
N PRO A 37 1.64 8.51 -11.96
CA PRO A 37 1.27 9.69 -12.73
C PRO A 37 -0.04 9.54 -13.51
N TRP A 38 -0.46 8.31 -13.83
CA TRP A 38 -1.78 8.07 -14.45
C TRP A 38 -2.96 8.49 -13.57
N THR A 39 -2.77 8.63 -12.25
CA THR A 39 -3.80 9.12 -11.33
C THR A 39 -4.08 10.61 -11.49
N GLN A 40 -3.17 11.37 -12.12
CA GLN A 40 -3.35 12.81 -12.36
C GLN A 40 -4.55 13.13 -13.25
N ARG A 41 -4.96 12.20 -14.14
CA ARG A 41 -6.13 12.35 -15.02
C ARG A 41 -7.46 12.57 -14.29
N PHE A 42 -7.53 12.24 -13.00
CA PHE A 42 -8.70 12.47 -12.16
C PHE A 42 -8.76 13.89 -11.58
N PHE A 43 -7.70 14.68 -11.80
CA PHE A 43 -7.46 15.96 -11.13
C PHE A 43 -7.11 17.08 -12.12
N ASP A 44 -7.60 17.03 -13.35
CA ASP A 44 -7.31 18.04 -14.40
C ASP A 44 -7.61 19.48 -13.95
N SER A 45 -8.62 19.64 -13.07
CA SER A 45 -8.97 20.94 -12.49
C SER A 45 -7.95 21.45 -11.47
N PHE A 46 -6.91 20.72 -11.08
CA PHE A 46 -5.99 21.13 -10.01
C PHE A 46 -4.88 22.07 -10.50
N GLY A 47 -4.82 22.34 -11.81
CA GLY A 47 -3.84 23.24 -12.40
C GLY A 47 -2.52 22.53 -12.66
N ASN A 48 -1.39 23.16 -12.33
CA ASN A 48 -0.07 22.61 -12.65
C ASN A 48 0.27 21.39 -11.79
N LEU A 49 0.43 20.24 -12.45
CA LEU A 49 0.88 18.95 -11.89
C LEU A 49 2.10 18.39 -12.64
N SER A 50 2.85 19.22 -13.37
CA SER A 50 3.89 18.77 -14.32
C SER A 50 5.17 18.21 -13.71
N SER A 51 5.39 18.41 -12.41
CA SER A 51 6.60 17.98 -11.70
C SER A 51 6.30 17.69 -10.23
N ALA A 52 7.19 16.96 -9.56
CA ALA A 52 7.04 16.63 -8.14
C ALA A 52 6.92 17.90 -7.28
N SER A 53 7.75 18.92 -7.51
CA SER A 53 7.66 20.19 -6.77
C SER A 53 6.35 20.93 -7.03
N ALA A 54 5.87 20.94 -8.28
CA ALA A 54 4.57 21.53 -8.63
C ALA A 54 3.42 20.81 -7.92
N ILE A 55 3.41 19.48 -7.91
CA ILE A 55 2.40 18.65 -7.25
C ILE A 55 2.42 18.85 -5.73
N MET A 56 3.58 18.72 -5.10
CA MET A 56 3.73 18.80 -3.64
C MET A 56 3.47 20.22 -3.09
N GLY A 57 3.73 21.25 -3.91
CA GLY A 57 3.42 22.64 -3.60
C GLY A 57 1.98 23.07 -3.92
N ASN A 58 1.19 22.23 -4.60
CA ASN A 58 -0.12 22.64 -5.13
C ASN A 58 -1.17 22.81 -4.01
N PRO A 59 -1.78 23.99 -3.83
CA PRO A 59 -2.75 24.23 -2.76
C PRO A 59 -4.05 23.42 -2.94
N ARG A 60 -4.43 23.08 -4.17
CA ARG A 60 -5.62 22.23 -4.45
C ARG A 60 -5.36 20.78 -4.07
N VAL A 61 -4.15 20.28 -4.31
CA VAL A 61 -3.72 18.94 -3.83
C VAL A 61 -3.78 18.89 -2.31
N LYS A 62 -3.20 19.88 -1.60
CA LYS A 62 -3.25 19.95 -0.13
C LYS A 62 -4.67 20.01 0.40
N ALA A 63 -5.51 20.89 -0.16
CA ALA A 63 -6.91 21.02 0.24
C ALA A 63 -7.70 19.73 0.02
N HIS A 64 -7.49 19.02 -1.10
CA HIS A 64 -8.16 17.76 -1.36
C HIS A 64 -7.64 16.63 -0.46
N GLY A 65 -6.33 16.56 -0.24
CA GLY A 65 -5.72 15.63 0.71
C GLY A 65 -6.29 15.76 2.13
N LYS A 66 -6.47 17.01 2.60
CA LYS A 66 -7.18 17.31 3.86
C LYS A 66 -8.61 16.75 3.87
N LYS A 67 -9.35 16.92 2.77
CA LYS A 67 -10.72 16.40 2.62
C LYS A 67 -10.74 14.86 2.69
N VAL A 68 -9.81 14.19 2.01
CA VAL A 68 -9.65 12.73 2.06
C VAL A 68 -9.40 12.26 3.49
N LEU A 69 -8.43 12.83 4.19
CA LEU A 69 -8.15 12.42 5.58
C LEU A 69 -9.26 12.80 6.55
N THR A 70 -10.00 13.88 6.32
CA THR A 70 -11.20 14.18 7.13
C THR A 70 -12.23 13.05 7.00
N SER A 71 -12.47 12.56 5.78
CA SER A 71 -13.35 11.39 5.57
C SER A 71 -12.79 10.10 6.16
N LEU A 72 -11.47 9.89 6.13
CA LEU A 72 -10.84 8.76 6.82
C LEU A 72 -11.03 8.84 8.34
N GLY A 73 -10.98 10.03 8.92
CA GLY A 73 -11.27 10.24 10.34
C GLY A 73 -12.68 9.82 10.73
N GLU A 74 -13.67 10.10 9.88
CA GLU A 74 -15.04 9.61 10.08
C GLU A 74 -15.13 8.08 9.96
N ALA A 75 -14.35 7.47 9.06
CA ALA A 75 -14.26 6.02 8.95
C ALA A 75 -13.60 5.37 10.18
N ILE A 76 -12.56 6.00 10.76
CA ILE A 76 -11.89 5.54 12.00
C ILE A 76 -12.83 5.59 13.21
N LYS A 77 -13.76 6.54 13.26
CA LYS A 77 -14.82 6.55 14.29
C LYS A 77 -15.82 5.39 14.13
N ASN A 78 -15.84 4.74 12.97
CA ASN A 78 -16.81 3.72 12.58
C ASN A 78 -16.14 2.43 12.06
N LEU A 79 -15.02 2.01 12.68
CA LEU A 79 -14.21 0.86 12.22
C LEU A 79 -15.00 -0.45 12.09
N ASP A 80 -16.04 -0.65 12.91
CA ASP A 80 -16.90 -1.85 12.85
C ASP A 80 -17.91 -1.81 11.69
N ASN A 81 -18.11 -0.65 11.05
CA ASN A 81 -19.12 -0.45 10.02
C ASN A 81 -18.65 0.44 8.86
N LEU A 82 -17.41 0.22 8.40
CA LEU A 82 -16.77 1.00 7.33
C LEU A 82 -17.65 1.09 6.07
N LYS A 83 -18.32 0.01 5.67
CA LYS A 83 -19.19 -0.03 4.50
C LYS A 83 -20.35 0.97 4.60
N SER A 84 -21.02 1.03 5.75
CA SER A 84 -22.11 1.98 5.97
C SER A 84 -21.57 3.41 6.05
N ALA A 85 -20.50 3.61 6.81
CA ALA A 85 -19.88 4.92 7.00
C ALA A 85 -19.41 5.56 5.68
N LEU A 86 -18.94 4.74 4.74
CA LEU A 86 -18.41 5.18 3.45
C LEU A 86 -19.39 5.02 2.28
N ALA A 87 -20.64 4.62 2.51
CA ALA A 87 -21.59 4.28 1.44
C ALA A 87 -21.77 5.42 0.43
N LYS A 88 -22.03 6.65 0.90
CA LYS A 88 -22.18 7.82 0.02
C LYS A 88 -20.92 8.15 -0.79
N LEU A 89 -19.74 7.93 -0.21
CA LEU A 89 -18.47 8.12 -0.92
C LEU A 89 -18.25 7.02 -1.94
N SER A 90 -18.61 5.77 -1.65
CA SER A 90 -18.59 4.66 -2.61
C SER A 90 -19.46 4.98 -3.83
N GLU A 91 -20.69 5.46 -3.60
CA GLU A 91 -21.60 5.88 -4.68
C GLU A 91 -21.02 7.02 -5.52
N LEU A 92 -20.50 8.06 -4.88
CA LEU A 92 -19.87 9.17 -5.58
C LEU A 92 -18.73 8.69 -6.49
N HIS A 93 -17.83 7.86 -5.96
CA HIS A 93 -16.65 7.43 -6.70
C HIS A 93 -16.96 6.39 -7.79
N CYS A 94 -17.98 5.58 -7.59
CA CYS A 94 -18.46 4.60 -8.55
C CYS A 94 -19.28 5.26 -9.66
N ASP A 95 -20.35 5.95 -9.29
CA ASP A 95 -21.43 6.33 -10.22
C ASP A 95 -21.15 7.67 -10.92
N LYS A 96 -20.29 8.53 -10.36
CA LYS A 96 -20.00 9.86 -10.92
C LYS A 96 -18.53 10.05 -11.31
N LEU A 97 -17.60 9.61 -10.48
CA LEU A 97 -16.17 9.84 -10.73
C LEU A 97 -15.51 8.68 -11.49
N HIS A 98 -16.17 7.52 -11.55
CA HIS A 98 -15.70 6.32 -12.25
C HIS A 98 -14.23 5.97 -11.92
N VAL A 99 -13.87 6.08 -10.64
CA VAL A 99 -12.51 5.80 -10.18
C VAL A 99 -12.32 4.29 -10.11
N ASP A 100 -11.28 3.79 -10.78
CA ASP A 100 -10.92 2.38 -10.72
C ASP A 100 -10.55 2.00 -9.27
N PRO A 101 -11.14 0.91 -8.72
CA PRO A 101 -10.90 0.41 -7.37
C PRO A 101 -9.44 0.31 -6.93
N GLU A 102 -8.53 0.01 -7.85
CA GLU A 102 -7.13 -0.18 -7.54
C GLU A 102 -6.49 1.12 -7.01
N ASN A 103 -6.96 2.29 -7.48
CA ASN A 103 -6.42 3.57 -7.03
C ASN A 103 -6.69 3.86 -5.56
N PHE A 104 -7.75 3.30 -4.94
CA PHE A 104 -7.97 3.42 -3.50
C PHE A 104 -6.90 2.67 -2.70
N LYS A 105 -6.47 1.50 -3.20
CA LYS A 105 -5.38 0.75 -2.55
C LYS A 105 -4.06 1.47 -2.70
N LEU A 106 -3.79 2.06 -3.87
CA LEU A 106 -2.60 2.89 -4.09
C LEU A 106 -2.55 4.05 -3.10
N LEU A 107 -3.64 4.81 -2.95
CA LEU A 107 -3.71 5.92 -2.01
C LEU A 107 -3.59 5.45 -0.55
N GLY A 108 -4.23 4.33 -0.21
CA GLY A 108 -4.08 3.68 1.08
C GLY A 108 -2.62 3.34 1.41
N ASN A 109 -1.91 2.73 0.46
CA ASN A 109 -0.49 2.41 0.63
C ASN A 109 0.36 3.68 0.74
N MET A 110 0.09 4.73 -0.05
CA MET A 110 0.79 6.01 0.08
C MET A 110 0.61 6.62 1.47
N LEU A 111 -0.61 6.54 2.03
CA LEU A 111 -0.85 7.00 3.40
C LEU A 111 -0.01 6.21 4.42
N VAL A 112 0.06 4.88 4.30
CA VAL A 112 0.90 4.07 5.21
C VAL A 112 2.38 4.48 5.10
N ILE A 113 2.89 4.74 3.89
CA ILE A 113 4.27 5.23 3.69
C ILE A 113 4.48 6.58 4.38
N VAL A 114 3.58 7.53 4.18
CA VAL A 114 3.67 8.87 4.80
C VAL A 114 3.62 8.76 6.32
N LEU A 115 2.66 8.01 6.87
CA LEU A 115 2.59 7.79 8.32
C LEU A 115 3.88 7.15 8.86
N SER A 116 4.41 6.15 8.16
CA SER A 116 5.68 5.52 8.57
C SER A 116 6.86 6.50 8.59
N SER A 117 6.90 7.43 7.63
CA SER A 117 7.98 8.42 7.51
C SER A 117 7.87 9.49 8.61
N HIS A 118 6.65 9.90 8.96
CA HIS A 118 6.40 10.91 10.00
C HIS A 118 6.55 10.38 11.42
N PHE A 119 6.13 9.13 11.67
CA PHE A 119 6.12 8.54 13.01
C PHE A 119 7.35 7.66 13.29
N GLY A 120 8.12 7.29 12.26
CA GLY A 120 9.40 6.58 12.39
C GLY A 120 9.31 5.37 13.32
N LYS A 121 10.06 5.41 14.44
CA LYS A 121 10.10 4.31 15.43
C LYS A 121 8.76 4.03 16.12
N GLU A 122 7.85 5.00 16.16
CA GLU A 122 6.50 4.81 16.73
C GLU A 122 5.58 4.05 15.78
N PHE A 123 5.90 4.00 14.48
CA PHE A 123 5.17 3.22 13.48
C PHE A 123 5.70 1.78 13.43
N THR A 124 5.49 1.03 14.52
CA THR A 124 5.96 -0.35 14.65
C THR A 124 5.29 -1.29 13.64
N ALA A 125 5.77 -2.52 13.52
CA ALA A 125 5.19 -3.51 12.61
C ALA A 125 3.71 -3.81 12.94
N GLU A 126 3.33 -3.81 14.21
CA GLU A 126 1.95 -4.00 14.67
C GLU A 126 1.07 -2.80 14.28
N VAL A 127 1.59 -1.58 14.47
CA VAL A 127 0.92 -0.36 14.03
C VAL A 127 0.73 -0.38 12.51
N GLN A 128 1.79 -0.68 11.75
CA GLN A 128 1.73 -0.81 10.30
C GLN A 128 0.71 -1.85 9.88
N ALA A 129 0.67 -3.03 10.51
CA ALA A 129 -0.29 -4.07 10.19
C ALA A 129 -1.74 -3.61 10.43
N ALA A 130 -2.01 -2.93 11.55
CA ALA A 130 -3.33 -2.39 11.86
C ALA A 130 -3.75 -1.30 10.86
N TRP A 131 -2.84 -0.38 10.49
CA TRP A 131 -3.08 0.65 9.49
C TRP A 131 -3.25 0.09 8.08
N GLN A 132 -2.47 -0.93 7.71
CA GLN A 132 -2.63 -1.62 6.43
C GLN A 132 -4.00 -2.30 6.33
N LYS A 133 -4.44 -2.94 7.42
CA LYS A 133 -5.79 -3.52 7.53
C LYS A 133 -6.88 -2.45 7.41
N LEU A 134 -6.70 -1.29 8.04
CA LEU A 134 -7.58 -0.13 7.89
C LEU A 134 -7.70 0.33 6.45
N VAL A 135 -6.58 0.68 5.80
CA VAL A 135 -6.64 1.24 4.44
C VAL A 135 -7.17 0.22 3.43
N THR A 136 -6.92 -1.07 3.65
CA THR A 136 -7.51 -2.16 2.86
C THR A 136 -9.02 -2.24 3.08
N GLY A 137 -9.48 -2.16 4.33
CA GLY A 137 -10.91 -2.14 4.67
C GLY A 137 -11.64 -0.94 4.10
N VAL A 138 -11.02 0.24 4.12
CA VAL A 138 -11.54 1.48 3.52
C VAL A 138 -11.59 1.36 2.01
N ALA A 139 -10.52 0.88 1.35
CA ALA A 139 -10.52 0.64 -0.08
C ALA A 139 -11.63 -0.34 -0.48
N ASN A 140 -11.80 -1.44 0.25
CA ASN A 140 -12.88 -2.41 0.01
C ASN A 140 -14.27 -1.80 0.22
N ALA A 141 -14.43 -0.91 1.21
CA ALA A 141 -15.70 -0.23 1.47
C ALA A 141 -16.05 0.78 0.36
N LEU A 142 -15.06 1.53 -0.13
CA LEU A 142 -15.22 2.46 -1.26
C LEU A 142 -15.47 1.71 -2.57
N SER A 143 -14.83 0.55 -2.73
CA SER A 143 -15.04 -0.37 -3.84
C SER A 143 -16.19 -1.34 -3.63
N HIS A 144 -17.05 -1.15 -2.61
CA HIS A 144 -18.10 -2.14 -2.31
C HIS A 144 -19.13 -2.27 -3.46
N LYS A 145 -19.38 -1.20 -4.22
CA LYS A 145 -20.16 -1.29 -5.48
C LYS A 145 -19.34 -1.82 -6.68
N LEU A 146 -18.06 -2.13 -6.49
CA LEU A 146 -17.06 -2.45 -7.51
C LEU A 146 -16.26 -3.77 -7.24
N LEU A 147 -16.73 -4.62 -6.31
CA LEU A 147 -16.19 -5.95 -5.92
C LEU A 147 -14.92 -6.02 -5.02
N ILE A 148 -14.73 -7.26 -4.50
CA ILE A 148 -14.16 -7.76 -3.22
C ILE A 148 -12.62 -7.85 -3.19
N VAL A 149 -11.99 -7.71 -1.99
CA VAL A 149 -10.60 -8.17 -1.73
C VAL A 149 -10.44 -8.84 -0.35
N TYR A 150 -9.41 -9.69 -0.26
CA TYR A 150 -9.36 -11.04 0.33
C TYR A 150 -8.43 -11.22 1.57
N PRO A 151 -8.72 -12.23 2.42
CA PRO A 151 -7.80 -12.82 3.41
C PRO A 151 -6.92 -14.01 2.92
N TRP A 152 -6.70 -14.22 1.61
CA TRP A 152 -6.29 -15.53 1.07
C TRP A 152 -4.80 -15.91 1.06
N THR A 153 -3.88 -14.98 1.28
CA THR A 153 -2.44 -15.23 1.08
C THR A 153 -1.81 -16.17 2.12
N GLN A 154 -2.41 -16.30 3.31
CA GLN A 154 -1.92 -17.20 4.36
C GLN A 154 -1.89 -18.67 3.93
N ARG A 155 -2.75 -19.08 2.97
CA ARG A 155 -2.82 -20.47 2.48
C ARG A 155 -1.53 -20.96 1.81
N PHE A 156 -0.71 -20.06 1.27
CA PHE A 156 0.56 -20.41 0.62
C PHE A 156 1.67 -20.74 1.63
N PHE A 157 1.43 -20.53 2.93
CA PHE A 157 2.43 -20.66 4.00
C PHE A 157 1.98 -21.63 5.10
N ASP A 158 1.13 -22.60 4.78
CA ASP A 158 0.68 -23.66 5.70
C ASP A 158 1.84 -24.38 6.41
N LYS A 159 2.95 -24.60 5.69
CA LYS A 159 4.18 -25.22 6.21
C LYS A 159 5.00 -24.30 7.09
N PHE A 160 4.63 -23.04 7.31
CA PHE A 160 5.40 -22.11 8.14
C PHE A 160 5.01 -22.21 9.62
N GLY A 161 4.01 -23.02 9.96
CA GLY A 161 3.56 -23.20 11.34
C GLY A 161 2.58 -22.11 11.74
N ASN A 162 2.62 -21.67 13.01
CA ASN A 162 1.67 -20.67 13.50
C ASN A 162 1.95 -19.28 12.89
N LEU A 163 0.97 -18.75 12.14
CA LEU A 163 0.94 -17.40 11.58
C LEU A 163 -0.32 -16.63 12.00
N SER A 164 -0.99 -17.04 13.07
CA SER A 164 -2.30 -16.50 13.47
C SER A 164 -2.24 -15.12 14.14
N SER A 165 -1.05 -14.64 14.53
CA SER A 165 -0.86 -13.34 15.18
C SER A 165 0.43 -12.66 14.72
N ALA A 166 0.49 -11.34 14.88
CA ALA A 166 1.69 -10.55 14.54
C ALA A 166 2.93 -11.05 15.30
N LEU A 167 2.81 -11.32 16.61
CA LEU A 167 3.89 -11.87 17.43
C LEU A 167 4.37 -13.24 16.90
N ALA A 168 3.43 -14.12 16.55
CA ALA A 168 3.76 -15.42 15.98
C ALA A 168 4.50 -15.28 14.65
N ILE A 169 4.07 -14.36 13.78
CA ILE A 169 4.71 -14.09 12.48
C ILE A 169 6.11 -13.53 12.66
N MET A 170 6.29 -12.50 13.51
CA MET A 170 7.57 -11.80 13.71
C MET A 170 8.62 -12.66 14.41
N GLY A 171 8.19 -13.56 15.28
CA GLY A 171 9.04 -14.55 15.94
C GLY A 171 9.39 -15.76 15.07
N ASN A 172 8.73 -15.94 13.92
CA ASN A 172 8.83 -17.18 13.15
C ASN A 172 10.16 -17.28 12.36
N PRO A 173 11.03 -18.26 12.66
CA PRO A 173 12.31 -18.40 11.97
C PRO A 173 12.17 -18.75 10.47
N ARG A 174 11.08 -19.43 10.07
CA ARG A 174 10.80 -19.76 8.66
C ARG A 174 10.42 -18.51 7.87
N ILE A 175 9.62 -17.62 8.46
CA ILE A 175 9.31 -16.31 7.87
C ILE A 175 10.59 -15.49 7.69
N ARG A 176 11.45 -15.42 8.71
CA ARG A 176 12.74 -14.70 8.62
C ARG A 176 13.65 -15.27 7.53
N ALA A 177 13.77 -16.59 7.45
CA ALA A 177 14.58 -17.26 6.43
C ALA A 177 14.03 -17.00 5.01
N HIS A 178 12.71 -17.02 4.85
CA HIS A 178 12.08 -16.72 3.55
C HIS A 178 12.23 -15.24 3.18
N GLY A 179 12.03 -14.31 4.12
CA GLY A 179 12.26 -12.89 3.93
C GLY A 179 13.70 -12.58 3.47
N LYS A 180 14.70 -13.28 4.04
CA LYS A 180 16.09 -13.19 3.56
C LYS A 180 16.23 -13.63 2.10
N LYS A 181 15.59 -14.73 1.68
CA LYS A 181 15.61 -15.17 0.27
C LYS A 181 14.97 -14.13 -0.65
N VAL A 182 13.83 -13.57 -0.26
CA VAL A 182 13.13 -12.51 -1.02
C VAL A 182 14.03 -11.28 -1.18
N LEU A 183 14.63 -10.78 -0.10
CA LEU A 183 15.52 -9.61 -0.16
C LEU A 183 16.81 -9.87 -0.94
N THR A 184 17.42 -11.06 -0.81
CA THR A 184 18.58 -11.43 -1.65
C THR A 184 18.20 -11.41 -3.13
N SER A 185 17.02 -11.92 -3.49
CA SER A 185 16.52 -11.92 -4.86
C SER A 185 16.22 -10.50 -5.36
N LEU A 186 15.62 -9.64 -4.53
CA LEU A 186 15.46 -8.22 -4.85
C LEU A 186 16.81 -7.51 -5.05
N GLY A 187 17.84 -7.90 -4.29
CA GLY A 187 19.21 -7.42 -4.49
C GLY A 187 19.80 -7.81 -5.87
N LEU A 188 19.40 -8.96 -6.42
CA LEU A 188 19.74 -9.33 -7.81
C LEU A 188 19.01 -8.44 -8.82
N ALA A 189 17.74 -8.10 -8.57
CA ALA A 189 16.98 -7.16 -9.40
C ALA A 189 17.68 -5.79 -9.48
N VAL A 190 18.11 -5.26 -8.34
CA VAL A 190 18.82 -3.97 -8.25
C VAL A 190 20.11 -3.98 -9.09
N LYS A 191 20.81 -5.12 -9.15
CA LYS A 191 22.04 -5.27 -9.95
C LYS A 191 21.80 -5.44 -11.45
N ASN A 192 20.56 -5.76 -11.86
CA ASN A 192 20.23 -6.16 -13.23
C ASN A 192 18.91 -5.51 -13.69
N MET A 193 18.72 -4.22 -13.41
CA MET A 193 17.44 -3.52 -13.65
C MET A 193 16.99 -3.54 -15.11
N ASP A 194 17.92 -3.61 -16.06
CA ASP A 194 17.63 -3.65 -17.50
C ASP A 194 17.29 -5.06 -18.01
N ASN A 195 17.47 -6.10 -17.18
CA ASN A 195 17.30 -7.50 -17.59
C ASN A 195 16.45 -8.32 -16.61
N LEU A 196 15.45 -7.69 -15.98
CA LEU A 196 14.62 -8.33 -14.95
C LEU A 196 13.93 -9.61 -15.45
N LYS A 197 13.43 -9.62 -16.70
CA LYS A 197 12.70 -10.77 -17.24
C LYS A 197 13.56 -12.04 -17.25
N GLU A 198 14.80 -11.95 -17.73
CA GLU A 198 15.73 -13.07 -17.78
C GLU A 198 16.17 -13.49 -16.38
N VAL A 199 16.54 -12.52 -15.53
CA VAL A 199 16.96 -12.76 -14.14
C VAL A 199 15.90 -13.51 -13.34
N PHE A 200 14.63 -13.22 -13.57
CA PHE A 200 13.51 -13.86 -12.87
C PHE A 200 12.85 -15.01 -13.63
N ALA A 201 13.38 -15.46 -14.78
CA ALA A 201 12.74 -16.48 -15.61
C ALA A 201 12.46 -17.80 -14.86
N HIS A 202 13.46 -18.29 -14.11
CA HIS A 202 13.29 -19.51 -13.31
C HIS A 202 12.31 -19.31 -12.15
N LEU A 203 12.33 -18.14 -11.51
CA LEU A 203 11.38 -17.83 -10.43
C LEU A 203 9.96 -17.65 -10.96
N SER A 204 9.78 -17.07 -12.14
CA SER A 204 8.47 -16.94 -12.78
C SER A 204 7.86 -18.31 -13.05
N GLU A 205 8.65 -19.24 -13.61
CA GLU A 205 8.23 -20.64 -13.83
C GLU A 205 7.86 -21.34 -12.52
N LEU A 206 8.72 -21.21 -11.49
CA LEU A 206 8.44 -21.78 -10.18
C LEU A 206 7.11 -21.27 -9.61
N HIS A 207 6.86 -19.97 -9.67
CA HIS A 207 5.65 -19.40 -9.09
C HIS A 207 4.40 -19.70 -9.91
N CYS A 208 4.51 -19.75 -11.23
CA CYS A 208 3.44 -20.10 -12.15
C CYS A 208 3.07 -21.58 -12.02
N ASP A 209 4.03 -22.46 -12.26
CA ASP A 209 3.77 -23.88 -12.54
C ASP A 209 3.68 -24.73 -11.28
N LYS A 210 4.31 -24.30 -10.19
CA LYS A 210 4.36 -25.08 -8.94
C LYS A 210 3.64 -24.43 -7.78
N LEU A 211 3.81 -23.11 -7.60
CA LEU A 211 3.27 -22.41 -6.43
C LEU A 211 1.88 -21.81 -6.70
N HIS A 212 1.52 -21.62 -7.97
CA HIS A 212 0.27 -21.01 -8.42
C HIS A 212 -0.09 -19.73 -7.64
N VAL A 213 0.92 -18.89 -7.41
CA VAL A 213 0.73 -17.62 -6.69
C VAL A 213 0.02 -16.65 -7.64
N ASP A 214 -1.11 -16.09 -7.24
CA ASP A 214 -1.79 -15.09 -8.06
C ASP A 214 -0.85 -13.88 -8.29
N PRO A 215 -0.66 -13.44 -9.56
CA PRO A 215 0.23 -12.32 -9.90
C PRO A 215 0.04 -11.04 -9.10
N GLU A 216 -1.19 -10.75 -8.66
CA GLU A 216 -1.46 -9.55 -7.85
C GLU A 216 -0.73 -9.56 -6.50
N ASN A 217 -0.38 -10.75 -5.98
CA ASN A 217 0.38 -10.87 -4.75
C ASN A 217 1.84 -10.41 -4.87
N PHE A 218 2.43 -10.44 -6.08
CA PHE A 218 3.78 -9.90 -6.28
C PHE A 218 3.78 -8.38 -6.13
N LYS A 219 2.77 -7.70 -6.68
CA LYS A 219 2.60 -6.25 -6.54
C LYS A 219 2.36 -5.88 -5.08
N LEU A 220 1.53 -6.64 -4.37
CA LEU A 220 1.29 -6.46 -2.94
C LEU A 220 2.58 -6.55 -2.13
N LEU A 221 3.37 -7.63 -2.34
CA LEU A 221 4.65 -7.79 -1.64
C LEU A 221 5.64 -6.69 -2.01
N GLY A 222 5.71 -6.29 -3.28
CA GLY A 222 6.52 -5.16 -3.73
C GLY A 222 6.19 -3.86 -2.99
N ASN A 223 4.90 -3.52 -2.88
CA ASN A 223 4.44 -2.34 -2.14
C ASN A 223 4.82 -2.42 -0.65
N MET A 224 4.70 -3.61 -0.03
CA MET A 224 5.12 -3.81 1.37
C MET A 224 6.62 -3.59 1.56
N LEU A 225 7.45 -4.03 0.61
CA LEU A 225 8.89 -3.81 0.68
C LEU A 225 9.23 -2.31 0.57
N VAL A 226 8.55 -1.57 -0.30
CA VAL A 226 8.70 -0.10 -0.40
C VAL A 226 8.34 0.58 0.92
N ILE A 227 7.27 0.15 1.60
CA ILE A 227 6.89 0.65 2.94
C ILE A 227 7.97 0.32 3.97
N VAL A 228 8.50 -0.91 3.98
CA VAL A 228 9.58 -1.27 4.92
C VAL A 228 10.84 -0.46 4.66
N LEU A 229 11.19 -0.20 3.39
CA LEU A 229 12.31 0.66 3.06
C LEU A 229 12.10 2.10 3.56
N SER A 230 10.88 2.65 3.45
CA SER A 230 10.60 3.99 3.96
C SER A 230 10.76 4.11 5.46
N THR A 231 10.49 3.05 6.24
CA THR A 231 10.67 3.08 7.70
C THR A 231 12.15 3.02 8.11
N HIS A 232 13.01 2.42 7.29
CA HIS A 232 14.44 2.29 7.57
C HIS A 232 15.29 3.46 7.04
N PHE A 233 14.85 4.11 5.95
CA PHE A 233 15.60 5.16 5.25
C PHE A 233 14.86 6.50 5.27
N VAL A 234 14.22 6.84 6.39
CA VAL A 234 13.25 7.95 6.51
C VAL A 234 13.74 9.26 5.86
N LYS A 235 15.01 9.66 6.08
CA LYS A 235 15.54 10.92 5.54
C LYS A 235 15.86 10.83 4.04
N GLU A 236 16.31 9.68 3.59
CA GLU A 236 16.75 9.41 2.23
C GLU A 236 15.61 8.97 1.30
N PHE A 237 14.47 8.53 1.85
CA PHE A 237 13.31 8.02 1.11
C PHE A 237 12.39 9.15 0.61
N THR A 238 12.99 10.02 -0.20
CA THR A 238 12.30 11.11 -0.92
C THR A 238 11.22 10.56 -1.87
N PRO A 239 10.24 11.37 -2.31
CA PRO A 239 9.25 10.95 -3.31
C PRO A 239 9.88 10.40 -4.60
N GLU A 240 11.00 10.97 -5.05
CA GLU A 240 11.74 10.52 -6.22
C GLU A 240 12.36 9.14 -6.00
N VAL A 241 12.98 8.93 -4.83
CA VAL A 241 13.53 7.62 -4.43
C VAL A 241 12.41 6.59 -4.31
N GLN A 242 11.29 6.96 -3.69
CA GLN A 242 10.10 6.11 -3.62
C GLN A 242 9.58 5.75 -5.02
N ALA A 243 9.48 6.71 -5.95
CA ALA A 243 9.04 6.46 -7.31
C ALA A 243 9.98 5.50 -8.05
N ALA A 244 11.29 5.64 -7.87
CA ALA A 244 12.28 4.74 -8.43
C ALA A 244 12.14 3.30 -7.88
N TRP A 245 12.00 3.16 -6.56
CA TRP A 245 11.75 1.85 -5.93
C TRP A 245 10.42 1.26 -6.34
N GLN A 246 9.37 2.08 -6.46
CA GLN A 246 8.06 1.63 -6.90
C GLN A 246 8.11 1.09 -8.34
N LYS A 247 8.82 1.77 -9.24
CA LYS A 247 9.04 1.31 -10.62
C LYS A 247 9.81 0.00 -10.65
N LEU A 248 10.84 -0.14 -9.81
CA LEU A 248 11.61 -1.38 -9.71
C LEU A 248 10.74 -2.55 -9.24
N VAL A 249 9.97 -2.40 -8.15
CA VAL A 249 9.15 -3.51 -7.62
C VAL A 249 8.01 -3.87 -8.57
N ILE A 250 7.46 -2.92 -9.32
CA ILE A 250 6.50 -3.20 -10.41
C ILE A 250 7.19 -3.97 -11.54
N GLY A 251 8.39 -3.56 -11.95
CA GLY A 251 9.19 -4.27 -12.95
C GLY A 251 9.49 -5.72 -12.53
N VAL A 252 9.85 -5.94 -11.26
CA VAL A 252 10.06 -7.28 -10.68
C VAL A 252 8.75 -8.07 -10.65
N ALA A 253 7.63 -7.48 -10.26
CA ALA A 253 6.33 -8.15 -10.25
C ALA A 253 5.94 -8.62 -11.67
N ASN A 254 6.11 -7.75 -12.68
CA ASN A 254 5.87 -8.09 -14.08
C ASN A 254 6.82 -9.19 -14.58
N ALA A 255 8.09 -9.16 -14.16
CA ALA A 255 9.06 -10.20 -14.50
C ALA A 255 8.73 -11.54 -13.82
N LEU A 256 8.20 -11.53 -12.60
CA LEU A 256 7.74 -12.75 -11.91
C LEU A 256 6.46 -13.31 -12.52
N SER A 257 5.60 -12.48 -13.10
CA SER A 257 4.34 -12.92 -13.70
C SER A 257 4.42 -13.26 -15.20
N HIS A 258 5.56 -13.05 -15.87
CA HIS A 258 5.59 -13.11 -17.34
C HIS A 258 5.32 -14.49 -17.95
N LYS A 259 5.51 -15.59 -17.21
CA LYS A 259 5.20 -16.96 -17.66
C LYS A 259 3.77 -17.43 -17.34
N TYR A 260 2.93 -16.58 -16.74
CA TYR A 260 1.54 -16.92 -16.40
C TYR A 260 0.57 -16.86 -17.61
N HIS A 261 1.09 -16.61 -18.81
CA HIS A 261 0.35 -16.48 -20.06
C HIS A 261 0.69 -17.61 -21.02
#